data_AF-A0A4Q5QRL7-F1
#
_entry.id   AF-A0A4Q5QRL7-F1
#
_cell.length_a   1.000
_cell.length_b   1.000
_cell.length_c   1.000
_cell.angle_alpha   90.00
_cell.angle_beta   90.00
_cell.angle_gamma   90.00
#
_symmetry.space_group_name_H-M   'P 1'
#
loop_
_entity.id
_entity.type
_entity.pdbx_description
1 polymer ?
#
loop_
_entity_poly.entity_id
_entity_poly.type
_entity_poly.pdbx_seq_one_letter_code
_entity_poly.pdbx_strand_id
1 'polypeptide(L)'
;MILKPSSEGISAEYRLDRPVSRVTFADRGIVRTDWLAASPGVALESGSVTSRTPVQRFTLTVRPDSTEDERGYIALTRLGDGYVLYGPGLRSEGSKLFLKFRLPAGWTAQPRALANGYLYIGPKANVAAGYGDALHVAVPRPASPLTTAVLGAFDKALAFFTGYFGHLPERPIMSVTHAGAGPMLFRGDVTDSGMISVRLHQADSSGADTLALATRVAFHETSHLWNSHLARPAEGSPWLHEGGAEYLALVGLASTGGISQAEALAALSQRLSDCRTALGKRINAAGRISEGPAVYDCGTVIQWLTDMEMRRRPDTSAGVVHLWADLV
;
A
#
# COMPACT_ATOMS: atom_id res chain seq x y z
N MET A 1 11.55 5.37 -19.85
CA MET A 1 12.60 5.17 -18.83
C MET A 1 13.07 3.73 -18.87
N ILE A 2 14.37 3.47 -18.67
CA ILE A 2 14.91 2.12 -18.51
C ILE A 2 15.38 1.96 -17.06
N LEU A 3 14.91 0.92 -16.38
CA LEU A 3 15.32 0.58 -15.03
C LEU A 3 16.32 -0.57 -15.05
N LYS A 4 17.45 -0.39 -14.36
CA LYS A 4 18.49 -1.39 -14.19
C LYS A 4 18.83 -1.52 -12.69
N PRO A 5 18.55 -2.66 -12.05
CA PRO A 5 18.92 -2.85 -10.66
C PRO A 5 20.44 -3.00 -10.51
N SER A 6 20.94 -2.58 -9.34
CA SER A 6 22.32 -2.76 -8.86
C SER A 6 22.29 -3.15 -7.38
N SER A 7 23.45 -3.36 -6.76
CA SER A 7 23.54 -3.59 -5.31
C SER A 7 23.14 -2.37 -4.47
N GLU A 8 23.29 -1.15 -5.03
CA GLU A 8 23.03 0.11 -4.32
C GLU A 8 21.60 0.62 -4.50
N GLY A 9 20.82 0.05 -5.43
CA GLY A 9 19.48 0.53 -5.75
C GLY A 9 19.11 0.27 -7.20
N ILE A 10 18.36 1.20 -7.80
CA ILE A 10 17.92 1.13 -9.19
C ILE A 10 18.49 2.32 -9.96
N SER A 11 19.23 2.04 -11.02
CA SER A 11 19.59 3.03 -12.02
C SER A 11 18.38 3.27 -12.94
N ALA A 12 17.90 4.51 -12.96
CA ALA A 12 16.79 4.97 -13.80
C ALA A 12 17.31 5.86 -14.92
N GLU A 13 17.34 5.31 -16.15
CA GLU A 13 17.74 6.03 -17.36
C GLU A 13 16.51 6.75 -17.95
N TYR A 14 16.50 8.08 -17.88
CA TYR A 14 15.46 8.94 -18.41
C TYR A 14 15.74 9.25 -19.89
N ARG A 15 14.67 9.27 -20.68
CA ARG A 15 14.68 9.77 -22.06
C ARG A 15 13.47 10.66 -22.23
N LEU A 16 13.72 11.94 -22.48
CA LEU A 16 12.71 12.98 -22.65
C LEU A 16 12.39 13.17 -24.13
N ASP A 17 11.22 13.72 -24.42
CA ASP A 17 10.79 13.97 -25.80
C ASP A 17 11.58 15.12 -26.45
N ARG A 18 12.05 16.07 -25.62
CA ARG A 18 12.90 17.20 -26.04
C ARG A 18 13.98 17.51 -24.99
N PRO A 19 15.09 18.18 -25.37
CA PRO A 19 16.05 18.68 -24.40
C PRO A 19 15.42 19.71 -23.45
N VAL A 20 15.70 19.59 -22.15
CA VAL A 20 15.23 20.53 -21.11
C VAL A 20 16.33 20.79 -20.09
N SER A 21 16.30 21.96 -19.45
CA SER A 21 17.19 22.31 -18.35
C SER A 21 16.63 21.94 -16.96
N ARG A 22 15.33 21.62 -16.88
CA ARG A 22 14.67 21.23 -15.62
C ARG A 22 13.60 20.17 -15.87
N VAL A 23 13.56 19.17 -14.99
CA VAL A 23 12.49 18.17 -14.89
C VAL A 23 12.00 18.13 -13.46
N THR A 24 10.76 18.55 -13.22
CA THR A 24 10.12 18.51 -11.90
C THR A 24 9.40 17.18 -11.71
N PHE A 25 9.55 16.53 -10.55
CA PHE A 25 8.78 15.33 -10.23
C PHE A 25 7.33 15.66 -9.87
N ALA A 26 6.40 14.84 -10.35
CA ALA A 26 4.97 15.03 -10.11
C ALA A 26 4.57 14.78 -8.65
N ASP A 27 5.18 13.78 -8.02
CA ASP A 27 4.91 13.45 -6.62
C ASP A 27 5.90 14.16 -5.70
N ARG A 28 5.40 15.20 -5.02
CA ARG A 28 6.16 16.03 -4.08
C ARG A 28 6.29 15.41 -2.69
N GLY A 29 5.48 14.39 -2.36
CA GLY A 29 5.53 13.70 -1.07
C GLY A 29 6.62 12.64 -0.98
N ILE A 30 7.34 12.38 -2.08
CA ILE A 30 8.45 11.43 -2.11
C ILE A 30 9.75 12.12 -1.68
N VAL A 31 10.33 11.61 -0.60
CA VAL A 31 11.68 11.96 -0.14
C VAL A 31 12.72 11.39 -1.13
N ARG A 32 13.68 12.23 -1.52
CA ARG A 32 14.70 11.90 -2.55
C ARG A 32 16.13 12.25 -2.11
N THR A 33 16.34 12.41 -0.82
CA THR A 33 17.65 12.75 -0.22
C THR A 33 18.73 11.72 -0.55
N ASP A 34 18.35 10.44 -0.63
CA ASP A 34 19.28 9.34 -0.92
C ASP A 34 19.53 9.12 -2.42
N TRP A 35 18.86 9.88 -3.30
CA TRP A 35 19.00 9.72 -4.74
C TRP A 35 20.20 10.49 -5.28
N LEU A 36 20.85 9.94 -6.31
CA LEU A 36 22.03 10.56 -6.92
C LEU A 36 21.81 10.85 -8.40
N ALA A 37 22.21 12.04 -8.83
CA ALA A 37 22.40 12.32 -10.25
C ALA A 37 23.68 11.63 -10.74
N ALA A 38 23.54 10.68 -11.66
CA ALA A 38 24.65 9.89 -12.19
C ALA A 38 25.20 10.44 -13.52
N SER A 39 24.51 11.41 -14.13
CA SER A 39 24.93 12.02 -15.40
C SER A 39 25.76 13.29 -15.17
N PRO A 40 26.85 13.51 -15.92
CA PRO A 40 27.62 14.75 -15.85
C PRO A 40 26.75 15.99 -16.14
N GLY A 41 26.95 17.06 -15.37
CA GLY A 41 26.25 18.34 -15.56
C GLY A 41 24.77 18.32 -15.15
N VAL A 42 24.31 17.24 -14.49
CA VAL A 42 22.96 17.09 -13.96
C VAL A 42 23.03 17.10 -12.43
N ALA A 43 22.12 17.83 -11.78
CA ALA A 43 21.95 17.87 -10.34
C ALA A 43 20.52 17.50 -9.94
N LEU A 44 20.34 17.02 -8.72
CA LEU A 44 19.05 16.78 -8.10
C LEU A 44 18.85 17.81 -6.98
N GLU A 45 17.87 18.69 -7.13
CA GLU A 45 17.63 19.83 -6.24
C GLU A 45 16.12 19.97 -6.01
N SER A 46 15.68 19.96 -4.75
CA SER A 46 14.30 20.31 -4.36
C SER A 46 13.20 19.63 -5.18
N GLY A 47 13.29 18.30 -5.37
CA GLY A 47 12.30 17.55 -6.14
C GLY A 47 12.35 17.80 -7.65
N SER A 48 13.48 18.32 -8.16
CA SER A 48 13.70 18.53 -9.59
C SER A 48 15.09 18.08 -10.00
N VAL A 49 15.21 17.59 -11.23
CA VAL A 49 16.48 17.40 -11.90
C VAL A 49 16.81 18.67 -12.68
N THR A 50 17.98 19.25 -12.44
CA THR A 50 18.43 20.50 -13.09
C THR A 50 19.71 20.28 -13.89
N SER A 51 19.87 21.03 -14.98
CA SER A 51 21.10 21.06 -15.76
C SER A 51 21.33 22.44 -16.37
N ARG A 52 22.59 22.87 -16.41
CA ARG A 52 22.99 24.15 -17.03
C ARG A 52 22.85 24.12 -18.55
N THR A 53 23.02 22.95 -19.15
CA THR A 53 22.86 22.73 -20.60
C THR A 53 21.66 21.81 -20.80
N PRO A 54 20.70 22.14 -21.69
CA PRO A 54 19.53 21.30 -21.89
C PRO A 54 19.90 19.85 -22.21
N VAL A 55 19.37 18.90 -21.43
CA VAL A 55 19.59 17.46 -21.61
C VAL A 55 18.30 16.78 -22.06
N GLN A 56 18.43 15.80 -22.96
CA GLN A 56 17.32 14.92 -23.35
C GLN A 56 17.40 13.55 -22.65
N ARG A 57 18.55 13.23 -22.09
CA ARG A 57 18.82 11.97 -21.39
C ARG A 57 19.62 12.26 -20.15
N PHE A 58 19.27 11.59 -19.06
CA PHE A 58 20.03 11.61 -17.82
C PHE A 58 19.74 10.33 -17.05
N THR A 59 20.58 10.04 -16.08
CA THR A 59 20.47 8.86 -15.22
C THR A 59 20.42 9.29 -13.78
N LEU A 60 19.51 8.70 -13.02
CA LEU A 60 19.48 8.79 -11.57
C LEU A 60 19.78 7.42 -10.97
N THR A 61 20.47 7.40 -9.83
CA THR A 61 20.51 6.24 -8.95
C THR A 61 19.48 6.46 -7.86
N VAL A 62 18.40 5.68 -7.91
CA VAL A 62 17.35 5.63 -6.89
C VAL A 62 17.80 4.63 -5.84
N ARG A 63 18.11 5.10 -4.63
CA ARG A 63 18.55 4.23 -3.52
C ARG A 63 17.38 3.91 -2.60
N PRO A 64 17.42 2.78 -1.88
CA PRO A 64 16.44 2.49 -0.84
C PRO A 64 16.41 3.64 0.16
N ASP A 65 15.20 4.01 0.55
CA ASP A 65 15.00 5.04 1.55
C ASP A 65 15.59 4.58 2.89
N SER A 66 16.41 5.44 3.49
CA SER A 66 17.12 5.12 4.73
C SER A 66 16.39 5.57 6.01
N THR A 67 15.34 6.37 5.90
CA THR A 67 14.69 6.99 7.08
C THR A 67 13.24 6.59 7.26
N GLU A 68 12.50 6.33 6.17
CA GLU A 68 11.03 6.26 6.16
C GLU A 68 10.37 7.47 6.85
N ASP A 69 11.02 8.63 6.78
CA ASP A 69 10.46 9.85 7.34
C ASP A 69 9.20 10.25 6.55
N GLU A 70 8.20 10.75 7.28
CA GLU A 70 6.92 11.26 6.77
C GLU A 70 5.87 10.19 6.35
N ARG A 71 4.62 10.67 6.20
CA ARG A 71 3.42 9.84 5.93
C ARG A 71 3.26 9.43 4.46
N GLY A 72 4.24 9.72 3.60
CA GLY A 72 4.17 9.46 2.16
C GLY A 72 4.53 8.03 1.75
N TYR A 73 4.34 7.73 0.46
CA TYR A 73 4.87 6.53 -0.16
C TYR A 73 6.40 6.54 -0.16
N ILE A 74 7.00 5.37 -0.04
CA ILE A 74 8.46 5.23 -0.14
C ILE A 74 8.82 4.92 -1.59
N ALA A 75 9.76 5.69 -2.13
CA ALA A 75 10.22 5.50 -3.50
C ALA A 75 10.75 4.09 -3.74
N LEU A 76 11.64 3.62 -2.87
CA LEU A 76 12.32 2.35 -3.04
C LEU A 76 12.57 1.70 -1.68
N THR A 77 12.13 0.46 -1.52
CA THR A 77 12.40 -0.36 -0.34
C THR A 77 13.18 -1.60 -0.76
N ARG A 78 14.14 -2.03 0.06
CA ARG A 78 14.91 -3.26 -0.19
C ARG A 78 14.10 -4.49 0.21
N LEU A 79 14.17 -5.54 -0.62
CA LEU A 79 13.56 -6.85 -0.36
C LEU A 79 14.56 -7.96 -0.77
N GLY A 80 15.40 -8.38 0.19
CA GLY A 80 16.55 -9.23 -0.09
C GLY A 80 17.51 -8.58 -1.08
N ASP A 81 17.86 -9.31 -2.14
CA ASP A 81 18.63 -8.78 -3.27
C ASP A 81 17.81 -7.90 -4.23
N GLY A 82 16.48 -7.92 -4.09
CA GLY A 82 15.55 -7.14 -4.93
C GLY A 82 15.03 -5.88 -4.24
N TYR A 83 14.04 -5.27 -4.88
CA TYR A 83 13.45 -4.01 -4.47
C TYR A 83 11.94 -3.97 -4.69
N VAL A 84 11.24 -3.19 -3.87
CA VAL A 84 9.88 -2.71 -4.15
C VAL A 84 9.99 -1.23 -4.50
N LEU A 85 9.57 -0.85 -5.70
CA LEU A 85 9.67 0.49 -6.26
C LEU A 85 8.26 1.09 -6.38
N TYR A 86 8.06 2.30 -5.86
CA TYR A 86 6.88 3.10 -6.14
C TYR A 86 7.06 3.88 -7.45
N GLY A 87 6.46 3.37 -8.53
CA GLY A 87 6.58 3.92 -9.88
C GLY A 87 6.23 5.42 -10.00
N PRO A 88 5.13 5.92 -9.42
CA PRO A 88 4.75 7.33 -9.50
C PRO A 88 5.80 8.30 -8.95
N GLY A 89 6.66 7.84 -8.01
CA GLY A 89 7.77 8.64 -7.51
C GLY A 89 8.82 9.01 -8.58
N LEU A 90 8.87 8.27 -9.70
CA LEU A 90 9.77 8.55 -10.83
C LEU A 90 9.13 9.42 -11.93
N ARG A 91 7.84 9.74 -11.81
CA ARG A 91 7.11 10.47 -12.85
C ARG A 91 7.40 11.97 -12.77
N SER A 92 7.66 12.59 -13.92
CA SER A 92 7.74 14.05 -14.06
C SER A 92 6.37 14.70 -14.25
N GLU A 93 6.23 15.95 -13.83
CA GLU A 93 5.02 16.75 -14.05
C GLU A 93 4.64 16.78 -15.55
N GLY A 94 3.34 16.66 -15.85
CA GLY A 94 2.79 16.70 -17.21
C GLY A 94 3.23 15.55 -18.13
N SER A 95 3.87 14.51 -17.61
CA SER A 95 4.46 13.42 -18.42
C SER A 95 3.83 12.06 -18.12
N LYS A 96 3.71 11.21 -19.14
CA LYS A 96 3.40 9.79 -18.96
C LYS A 96 4.68 9.01 -18.65
N LEU A 97 4.62 8.10 -17.70
CA LEU A 97 5.75 7.24 -17.32
C LEU A 97 5.64 5.89 -18.04
N PHE A 98 6.61 5.59 -18.90
CA PHE A 98 6.76 4.27 -19.51
C PHE A 98 8.03 3.61 -18.99
N LEU A 99 7.86 2.43 -18.36
CA LEU A 99 8.96 1.66 -17.80
C LEU A 99 9.39 0.56 -18.76
N LYS A 100 10.70 0.43 -18.93
CA LYS A 100 11.36 -0.73 -19.54
C LYS A 100 12.37 -1.26 -18.53
N PHE A 101 12.64 -2.55 -18.56
CA PHE A 101 13.54 -3.19 -17.60
C PHE A 101 14.72 -3.83 -18.32
N ARG A 102 15.93 -3.60 -17.79
CA ARG A 102 17.14 -4.35 -18.14
C ARG A 102 17.53 -5.17 -16.91
N LEU A 103 16.96 -6.36 -16.80
CA LEU A 103 17.10 -7.22 -15.63
C LEU A 103 18.23 -8.24 -15.80
N PRO A 104 18.96 -8.61 -14.72
CA PRO A 104 19.84 -9.77 -14.72
C PRO A 104 19.10 -11.07 -15.05
N ALA A 105 19.84 -12.10 -15.45
CA ALA A 105 19.27 -13.45 -15.60
C ALA A 105 18.65 -13.92 -14.27
N GLY A 106 17.48 -14.57 -14.34
CA GLY A 106 16.77 -15.05 -13.15
C GLY A 106 15.98 -13.98 -12.38
N TRP A 107 16.02 -12.71 -12.80
CA TRP A 107 15.23 -11.63 -12.20
C TRP A 107 13.90 -11.39 -12.94
N THR A 108 12.94 -10.79 -12.25
CA THR A 108 11.63 -10.39 -12.78
C THR A 108 11.23 -9.00 -12.27
N ALA A 109 10.28 -8.39 -12.97
CA ALA A 109 9.50 -7.25 -12.48
C ALA A 109 8.02 -7.67 -12.35
N GLN A 110 7.32 -7.27 -11.30
CA GLN A 110 5.90 -7.57 -11.08
C GLN A 110 5.18 -6.40 -10.38
N PRO A 111 4.06 -5.88 -10.92
CA PRO A 111 3.55 -6.14 -12.26
C PRO A 111 4.48 -5.56 -13.34
N ARG A 112 4.51 -6.18 -14.53
CA ARG A 112 5.45 -5.79 -15.60
C ARG A 112 5.08 -4.50 -16.33
N ALA A 113 3.80 -4.13 -16.35
CA ALA A 113 3.27 -3.13 -17.30
C ALA A 113 2.85 -1.81 -16.64
N LEU A 114 2.85 -1.74 -15.31
CA LEU A 114 2.20 -0.66 -14.58
C LEU A 114 3.22 0.23 -13.87
N ALA A 115 3.19 1.51 -14.21
CA ALA A 115 4.02 2.55 -13.60
C ALA A 115 3.24 3.43 -12.61
N ASN A 116 1.95 3.14 -12.42
CA ASN A 116 1.00 3.90 -11.60
C ASN A 116 0.93 3.42 -10.14
N GLY A 117 1.79 2.49 -9.72
CA GLY A 117 1.82 1.99 -8.35
C GLY A 117 3.14 1.32 -8.00
N TYR A 118 3.09 0.46 -6.98
CA TYR A 118 4.23 -0.37 -6.60
C TYR A 118 4.53 -1.44 -7.64
N LEU A 119 5.81 -1.78 -7.75
CA LEU A 119 6.27 -2.97 -8.45
C LEU A 119 7.49 -3.57 -7.74
N TYR A 120 7.54 -4.90 -7.70
CA TYR A 120 8.71 -5.66 -7.34
C TYR A 120 9.69 -5.72 -8.52
N ILE A 121 10.99 -5.56 -8.24
CA ILE A 121 12.10 -5.80 -9.18
C ILE A 121 13.16 -6.62 -8.44
N GLY A 122 13.32 -7.89 -8.79
CA GLY A 122 14.25 -8.77 -8.06
C GLY A 122 14.27 -10.22 -8.54
N PRO A 123 14.98 -11.11 -7.83
CA PRO A 123 15.03 -12.54 -8.15
C PRO A 123 13.65 -13.18 -8.27
N LYS A 124 13.41 -13.96 -9.34
CA LYS A 124 12.16 -14.70 -9.55
C LYS A 124 11.88 -15.70 -8.42
N ALA A 125 12.92 -16.21 -7.77
CA ALA A 125 12.82 -17.14 -6.64
C ALA A 125 12.09 -16.55 -5.42
N ASN A 126 12.00 -15.22 -5.31
CA ASN A 126 11.29 -14.54 -4.22
C ASN A 126 9.79 -14.42 -4.47
N VAL A 127 9.32 -14.77 -5.68
CA VAL A 127 7.91 -14.73 -6.07
C VAL A 127 7.31 -16.13 -5.95
N ALA A 128 6.21 -16.26 -5.21
CA ALA A 128 5.39 -17.47 -5.13
C ALA A 128 3.95 -17.19 -5.57
N ALA A 129 3.23 -18.24 -5.93
CA ALA A 129 1.79 -18.17 -6.11
C ALA A 129 1.10 -18.10 -4.73
N GLY A 130 0.03 -17.31 -4.64
CA GLY A 130 -0.89 -17.25 -3.51
C GLY A 130 -2.26 -17.83 -3.89
N TYR A 131 -3.31 -17.34 -3.23
CA TYR A 131 -4.69 -17.68 -3.56
C TYR A 131 -5.09 -17.23 -4.98
N GLY A 132 -5.76 -18.11 -5.74
CA GLY A 132 -6.20 -17.80 -7.10
C GLY A 132 -5.02 -17.53 -8.04
N ASP A 133 -4.99 -16.35 -8.67
CA ASP A 133 -3.88 -15.89 -9.50
C ASP A 133 -2.94 -14.91 -8.80
N ALA A 134 -3.13 -14.68 -7.48
CA ALA A 134 -2.33 -13.75 -6.70
C ALA A 134 -0.87 -14.18 -6.57
N LEU A 135 0.00 -13.21 -6.27
CA LEU A 135 1.43 -13.45 -6.03
C LEU A 135 1.86 -13.00 -4.63
N HIS A 136 2.76 -13.77 -4.02
CA HIS A 136 3.48 -13.39 -2.82
C HIS A 136 4.93 -13.05 -3.16
N VAL A 137 5.44 -11.94 -2.58
CA VAL A 137 6.84 -11.53 -2.71
C VAL A 137 7.43 -11.34 -1.31
N ALA A 138 8.32 -12.25 -0.91
CA ALA A 138 8.90 -12.19 0.44
C ALA A 138 10.27 -12.89 0.52
N VAL A 139 11.12 -12.37 1.41
CA VAL A 139 12.46 -12.86 1.78
C VAL A 139 12.66 -12.66 3.30
N PRO A 140 13.38 -13.54 4.02
CA PRO A 140 14.01 -14.78 3.56
C PRO A 140 13.00 -15.89 3.28
N ARG A 141 13.47 -16.97 2.65
CA ARG A 141 12.73 -18.23 2.48
C ARG A 141 13.51 -19.37 3.16
N PRO A 142 12.89 -20.18 4.06
CA PRO A 142 11.48 -20.16 4.44
C PRO A 142 11.09 -18.88 5.19
N ALA A 143 9.83 -18.47 5.02
CA ALA A 143 9.30 -17.23 5.60
C ALA A 143 9.26 -17.32 7.14
N SER A 144 9.42 -16.19 7.83
CA SER A 144 9.21 -16.13 9.28
C SER A 144 7.74 -16.39 9.62
N PRO A 145 7.40 -16.74 10.89
CA PRO A 145 6.01 -16.88 11.32
C PRO A 145 5.18 -15.62 11.03
N LEU A 146 5.78 -14.44 11.20
CA LEU A 146 5.13 -13.17 10.94
C LEU A 146 4.83 -12.95 9.46
N THR A 147 5.82 -13.19 8.58
CA THR A 147 5.59 -13.14 7.13
C THR A 147 4.55 -14.16 6.70
N THR A 148 4.57 -15.37 7.27
CA THR A 148 3.59 -16.42 6.98
C THR A 148 2.18 -15.99 7.39
N ALA A 149 2.02 -15.34 8.54
CA ALA A 149 0.73 -14.81 9.01
C ALA A 149 0.19 -13.73 8.06
N VAL A 150 1.03 -12.77 7.63
CA VAL A 150 0.62 -11.71 6.68
C VAL A 150 0.17 -12.32 5.34
N LEU A 151 0.98 -13.22 4.76
CA LEU A 151 0.68 -13.82 3.46
C LEU A 151 -0.56 -14.74 3.52
N GLY A 152 -0.71 -15.52 4.60
CA GLY A 152 -1.90 -16.36 4.78
C GLY A 152 -3.17 -15.54 5.04
N ALA A 153 -3.05 -14.41 5.75
CA ALA A 153 -4.16 -13.48 5.96
C ALA A 153 -4.56 -12.79 4.65
N PHE A 154 -3.60 -12.40 3.82
CA PHE A 154 -3.85 -11.89 2.47
C PHE A 154 -4.65 -12.88 1.62
N ASP A 155 -4.25 -14.15 1.58
CA ASP A 155 -4.96 -15.19 0.82
C ASP A 155 -6.41 -15.38 1.31
N LYS A 156 -6.61 -15.41 2.63
CA LYS A 156 -7.96 -15.51 3.23
C LYS A 156 -8.80 -14.27 2.93
N ALA A 157 -8.23 -13.08 3.03
CA ALA A 157 -8.89 -11.82 2.75
C ALA A 157 -9.28 -11.73 1.27
N LEU A 158 -8.39 -12.10 0.35
CA LEU A 158 -8.69 -12.16 -1.09
C LEU A 158 -9.84 -13.12 -1.38
N ALA A 159 -9.82 -14.32 -0.82
CA ALA A 159 -10.91 -15.29 -1.00
C ALA A 159 -12.24 -14.74 -0.48
N PHE A 160 -12.23 -14.11 0.70
CA PHE A 160 -13.41 -13.52 1.30
C PHE A 160 -13.97 -12.36 0.45
N PHE A 161 -13.14 -11.36 0.13
CA PHE A 161 -13.58 -10.16 -0.58
C PHE A 161 -13.95 -10.45 -2.04
N THR A 162 -13.23 -11.33 -2.74
CA THR A 162 -13.61 -11.76 -4.10
C THR A 162 -15.00 -12.40 -4.12
N GLY A 163 -15.37 -13.12 -3.06
CA GLY A 163 -16.70 -13.73 -2.92
C GLY A 163 -17.85 -12.71 -2.85
N TYR A 164 -17.58 -11.49 -2.38
CA TYR A 164 -18.58 -10.42 -2.31
C TYR A 164 -18.48 -9.42 -3.46
N PHE A 165 -17.26 -9.09 -3.87
CA PHE A 165 -16.98 -7.97 -4.77
C PHE A 165 -16.57 -8.40 -6.19
N GLY A 166 -16.41 -9.69 -6.44
CA GLY A 166 -15.91 -10.20 -7.70
C GLY A 166 -14.41 -10.01 -7.89
N HIS A 167 -13.94 -10.32 -9.10
CA HIS A 167 -12.52 -10.34 -9.43
C HIS A 167 -11.94 -8.94 -9.67
N LEU A 168 -10.69 -8.75 -9.26
CA LEU A 168 -9.93 -7.54 -9.54
C LEU A 168 -9.47 -7.51 -11.01
N PRO A 169 -9.40 -6.32 -11.63
CA PRO A 169 -8.88 -6.18 -13.00
C PRO A 169 -7.38 -6.46 -13.06
N GLU A 170 -6.64 -6.06 -12.02
CA GLU A 170 -5.22 -6.30 -11.88
C GLU A 170 -4.95 -7.50 -10.99
N ARG A 171 -3.88 -8.23 -11.32
CA ARG A 171 -3.44 -9.37 -10.51
C ARG A 171 -2.98 -8.89 -9.13
N PRO A 172 -3.59 -9.36 -8.03
CA PRO A 172 -3.19 -8.93 -6.69
C PRO A 172 -1.81 -9.45 -6.29
N ILE A 173 -1.00 -8.61 -5.65
CA ILE A 173 0.36 -8.95 -5.20
C ILE A 173 0.56 -8.45 -3.77
N MET A 174 0.97 -9.34 -2.86
CA MET A 174 1.41 -8.95 -1.52
C MET A 174 2.93 -9.07 -1.42
N SER A 175 3.59 -7.96 -1.08
CA SER A 175 5.00 -7.96 -0.72
C SER A 175 5.20 -7.71 0.77
N VAL A 176 6.16 -8.43 1.35
CA VAL A 176 6.55 -8.29 2.76
C VAL A 176 8.05 -7.99 2.84
N THR A 177 8.39 -6.83 3.38
CA THR A 177 9.77 -6.41 3.64
C THR A 177 10.06 -6.35 5.13
N HIS A 178 11.33 -6.53 5.49
CA HIS A 178 11.83 -6.45 6.88
C HIS A 178 12.79 -5.25 7.07
N ALA A 179 12.80 -4.32 6.11
CA ALA A 179 13.75 -3.22 6.07
C ALA A 179 13.06 -1.92 6.49
N GLY A 180 13.69 -1.19 7.43
CA GLY A 180 13.35 0.20 7.78
C GLY A 180 13.36 0.45 9.29
N ALA A 181 13.89 1.59 9.72
CA ALA A 181 13.78 2.08 11.11
C ALA A 181 12.44 2.80 11.34
N GLY A 182 11.35 2.19 10.87
CA GLY A 182 10.03 2.81 10.89
C GLY A 182 9.51 3.01 12.32
N PRO A 183 8.72 4.06 12.58
CA PRO A 183 8.25 4.39 13.93
C PRO A 183 7.18 3.43 14.47
N MET A 184 6.63 2.56 13.63
CA MET A 184 5.57 1.61 13.97
C MET A 184 6.01 0.18 13.66
N LEU A 185 5.35 -0.80 14.28
CA LEU A 185 5.68 -2.21 14.07
C LEU A 185 5.39 -2.70 12.64
N PHE A 186 4.29 -2.20 12.06
CA PHE A 186 3.83 -2.50 10.71
C PHE A 186 3.49 -1.22 9.96
N ARG A 187 3.75 -1.21 8.66
CA ARG A 187 3.17 -0.25 7.74
C ARG A 187 2.73 -0.96 6.46
N GLY A 188 1.47 -0.82 6.09
CA GLY A 188 0.92 -1.29 4.83
C GLY A 188 0.63 -0.11 3.91
N ASP A 189 0.77 -0.33 2.62
CA ASP A 189 0.28 0.59 1.61
C ASP A 189 -0.23 -0.22 0.41
N VAL A 190 -1.32 0.23 -0.22
CA VAL A 190 -1.88 -0.33 -1.45
C VAL A 190 -1.81 0.70 -2.57
N THR A 191 -1.57 0.23 -3.80
CA THR A 191 -1.52 1.11 -4.96
C THR A 191 -2.37 0.58 -6.12
N ASP A 192 -2.65 1.46 -7.08
CA ASP A 192 -3.43 1.18 -8.29
C ASP A 192 -2.82 0.11 -9.22
N SER A 193 -1.69 -0.49 -8.86
CA SER A 193 -1.09 -1.61 -9.58
C SER A 193 -1.55 -2.98 -9.07
N GLY A 194 -2.47 -3.03 -8.10
CA GLY A 194 -2.89 -4.24 -7.41
C GLY A 194 -1.87 -4.77 -6.41
N MET A 195 -0.79 -4.02 -6.17
CA MET A 195 0.29 -4.41 -5.27
C MET A 195 0.16 -3.73 -3.90
N ILE A 196 0.22 -4.57 -2.87
CA ILE A 196 0.30 -4.23 -1.46
C ILE A 196 1.76 -4.37 -1.00
N SER A 197 2.26 -3.37 -0.29
CA SER A 197 3.58 -3.41 0.33
C SER A 197 3.45 -3.32 1.85
N VAL A 198 3.66 -4.45 2.53
CA VAL A 198 3.75 -4.51 3.99
C VAL A 198 5.21 -4.46 4.42
N ARG A 199 5.54 -3.50 5.28
CA ARG A 199 6.86 -3.32 5.88
C ARG A 199 6.82 -3.68 7.35
N LEU A 200 7.76 -4.53 7.77
CA LEU A 200 7.91 -5.06 9.11
C LEU A 200 9.17 -4.45 9.74
N HIS A 201 9.02 -3.62 10.76
CA HIS A 201 10.15 -2.88 11.35
C HIS A 201 10.74 -3.57 12.60
N GLN A 202 10.02 -4.51 13.20
CA GLN A 202 10.52 -5.34 14.33
C GLN A 202 10.15 -6.81 14.11
N ALA A 203 10.72 -7.36 13.03
CA ALA A 203 10.45 -8.68 12.45
C ALA A 203 10.57 -9.88 13.41
N ASP A 204 11.31 -9.72 14.51
CA ASP A 204 11.56 -10.79 15.48
C ASP A 204 10.43 -10.94 16.53
N SER A 205 9.47 -10.01 16.54
CA SER A 205 8.30 -10.13 17.42
C SER A 205 7.33 -11.19 16.87
N SER A 206 7.22 -12.30 17.59
CA SER A 206 6.36 -13.44 17.24
C SER A 206 5.27 -13.72 18.27
N GLY A 207 5.00 -12.75 19.16
CA GLY A 207 3.92 -12.84 20.13
C GLY A 207 2.55 -12.93 19.46
N ALA A 208 1.59 -13.57 20.14
CA ALA A 208 0.23 -13.73 19.63
C ALA A 208 -0.40 -12.40 19.21
N ASP A 209 -0.21 -11.34 20.01
CA ASP A 209 -0.72 -10.00 19.72
C ASP A 209 -0.11 -9.41 18.44
N THR A 210 1.20 -9.63 18.21
CA THR A 210 1.87 -9.20 16.98
C THR A 210 1.29 -9.93 15.76
N LEU A 211 1.09 -11.24 15.87
CA LEU A 211 0.53 -12.04 14.76
C LEU A 211 -0.92 -11.64 14.47
N ALA A 212 -1.73 -11.37 15.50
CA ALA A 212 -3.09 -10.86 15.36
C ALA A 212 -3.10 -9.49 14.68
N LEU A 213 -2.21 -8.58 15.09
CA LEU A 213 -2.06 -7.26 14.46
C LEU A 213 -1.66 -7.37 12.98
N ALA A 214 -0.69 -8.22 12.66
CA ALA A 214 -0.23 -8.47 11.30
C ALA A 214 -1.35 -9.01 10.40
N THR A 215 -2.14 -9.94 10.94
CA THR A 215 -3.30 -10.51 10.25
C THR A 215 -4.34 -9.43 9.97
N ARG A 216 -4.62 -8.57 10.95
CA ARG A 216 -5.55 -7.43 10.77
C ARG A 216 -5.06 -6.44 9.72
N VAL A 217 -3.79 -6.06 9.76
CA VAL A 217 -3.20 -5.16 8.74
C VAL A 217 -3.35 -5.80 7.35
N ALA A 218 -3.05 -7.08 7.19
CA ALA A 218 -3.24 -7.75 5.90
C ALA A 218 -4.69 -7.69 5.40
N PHE A 219 -5.68 -7.94 6.26
CA PHE A 219 -7.10 -7.80 5.89
C PHE A 219 -7.48 -6.36 5.53
N HIS A 220 -6.99 -5.38 6.30
CA HIS A 220 -7.20 -3.95 6.07
C HIS A 220 -6.68 -3.55 4.69
N GLU A 221 -5.40 -3.78 4.43
CA GLU A 221 -4.78 -3.45 3.13
C GLU A 221 -5.47 -4.20 1.99
N THR A 222 -5.80 -5.48 2.16
CA THR A 222 -6.46 -6.25 1.09
C THR A 222 -7.81 -5.65 0.71
N SER A 223 -8.55 -5.07 1.66
CA SER A 223 -9.84 -4.44 1.37
C SER A 223 -9.72 -3.18 0.49
N HIS A 224 -8.59 -2.46 0.57
CA HIS A 224 -8.31 -1.29 -0.26
C HIS A 224 -8.20 -1.60 -1.76
N LEU A 225 -7.93 -2.86 -2.12
CA LEU A 225 -7.99 -3.30 -3.52
C LEU A 225 -9.37 -3.07 -4.16
N TRP A 226 -10.43 -2.97 -3.35
CA TRP A 226 -11.78 -2.62 -3.80
C TRP A 226 -12.22 -1.24 -3.31
N ASN A 227 -12.10 -0.95 -2.00
CA ASN A 227 -12.72 0.20 -1.33
C ASN A 227 -12.00 1.56 -1.55
N SER A 228 -11.00 1.57 -2.42
CA SER A 228 -10.19 2.73 -2.78
C SER A 228 -9.85 2.75 -4.26
N HIS A 229 -9.53 1.57 -4.78
CA HIS A 229 -9.14 1.42 -6.17
C HIS A 229 -10.34 1.48 -7.13
N LEU A 230 -11.41 0.74 -6.82
CA LEU A 230 -12.62 0.64 -7.66
C LEU A 230 -13.69 1.64 -7.21
N ALA A 231 -13.98 1.68 -5.91
CA ALA A 231 -14.82 2.70 -5.31
C ALA A 231 -13.94 3.84 -4.79
N ARG A 232 -13.86 4.96 -5.51
CA ARG A 232 -13.04 6.13 -5.13
C ARG A 232 -13.85 7.11 -4.27
N PRO A 233 -13.57 7.26 -2.98
CA PRO A 233 -14.26 8.23 -2.13
C PRO A 233 -14.01 9.66 -2.63
N ALA A 234 -14.99 10.53 -2.42
CA ALA A 234 -14.81 11.96 -2.69
C ALA A 234 -13.65 12.52 -1.84
N GLU A 235 -12.93 13.50 -2.40
CA GLU A 235 -11.86 14.20 -1.70
C GLU A 235 -12.36 14.75 -0.35
N GLY A 236 -11.55 14.61 0.69
CA GLY A 236 -11.92 15.02 2.05
C GLY A 236 -12.75 13.99 2.84
N SER A 237 -12.95 12.78 2.32
CA SER A 237 -13.66 11.69 3.01
C SER A 237 -12.79 10.47 3.37
N PRO A 238 -11.60 10.64 4.00
CA PRO A 238 -10.72 9.52 4.29
C PRO A 238 -11.34 8.52 5.28
N TRP A 239 -12.31 8.93 6.10
CA TRP A 239 -13.05 8.02 6.99
C TRP A 239 -13.84 6.95 6.23
N LEU A 240 -14.29 7.24 5.00
CA LEU A 240 -15.00 6.27 4.16
C LEU A 240 -14.01 5.22 3.61
N HIS A 241 -12.80 5.68 3.27
CA HIS A 241 -11.71 4.86 2.78
C HIS A 241 -11.13 3.98 3.91
N GLU A 242 -10.45 4.59 4.86
CA GLU A 242 -9.68 3.95 5.93
C GLU A 242 -10.59 3.30 6.98
N GLY A 243 -11.66 3.98 7.39
CA GLY A 243 -12.65 3.42 8.31
C GLY A 243 -13.52 2.33 7.68
N GLY A 244 -13.78 2.44 6.37
CA GLY A 244 -14.36 1.37 5.56
C GLY A 244 -13.50 0.12 5.59
N ALA A 245 -12.21 0.26 5.30
CA ALA A 245 -11.25 -0.82 5.30
C ALA A 245 -11.09 -1.48 6.67
N GLU A 246 -11.02 -0.68 7.74
CA GLU A 246 -10.93 -1.21 9.11
C GLU A 246 -12.18 -2.02 9.50
N TYR A 247 -13.38 -1.54 9.15
CA TYR A 247 -14.61 -2.30 9.40
C TYR A 247 -14.70 -3.56 8.55
N LEU A 248 -14.38 -3.48 7.25
CA LEU A 248 -14.34 -4.64 6.36
C LEU A 248 -13.32 -5.69 6.83
N ALA A 249 -12.18 -5.25 7.37
CA ALA A 249 -11.18 -6.14 7.96
C ALA A 249 -11.73 -6.88 9.18
N LEU A 250 -12.43 -6.19 10.09
CA LEU A 250 -13.08 -6.83 11.25
C LEU A 250 -14.14 -7.84 10.83
N VAL A 251 -14.99 -7.51 9.86
CA VAL A 251 -16.01 -8.42 9.32
C VAL A 251 -15.37 -9.62 8.65
N GLY A 252 -14.35 -9.42 7.81
CA GLY A 252 -13.62 -10.49 7.14
C GLY A 252 -12.93 -11.43 8.11
N LEU A 253 -12.25 -10.89 9.13
CA LEU A 253 -11.60 -11.67 10.17
C LEU A 253 -12.62 -12.51 10.95
N ALA A 254 -13.71 -11.91 11.41
CA ALA A 254 -14.74 -12.64 12.16
C ALA A 254 -15.40 -13.73 11.30
N SER A 255 -15.69 -13.43 10.03
CA SER A 255 -16.36 -14.34 9.10
C SER A 255 -15.48 -15.52 8.67
N THR A 256 -14.16 -15.34 8.68
CA THR A 256 -13.19 -16.37 8.31
C THR A 256 -12.59 -17.11 9.53
N GLY A 257 -13.10 -16.82 10.73
CA GLY A 257 -12.63 -17.42 11.99
C GLY A 257 -11.23 -16.96 12.42
N GLY A 258 -10.75 -15.83 11.88
CA GLY A 258 -9.50 -15.19 12.31
C GLY A 258 -9.60 -14.53 13.68
N ILE A 259 -10.81 -14.11 14.07
CA ILE A 259 -11.16 -13.67 15.43
C ILE A 259 -12.54 -14.23 15.79
N SER A 260 -12.81 -14.38 17.08
CA SER A 260 -14.14 -14.71 17.59
C SER A 260 -15.10 -13.52 17.48
N GLN A 261 -16.39 -13.79 17.55
CA GLN A 261 -17.41 -12.73 17.61
C GLN A 261 -17.23 -11.83 18.85
N ALA A 262 -16.80 -12.39 19.98
CA ALA A 262 -16.54 -11.62 21.19
C ALA A 262 -15.38 -10.63 21.00
N GLU A 263 -14.29 -11.07 20.35
CA GLU A 263 -13.16 -10.20 20.01
C GLU A 263 -13.55 -9.12 19.00
N ALA A 264 -14.35 -9.45 17.99
CA ALA A 264 -14.87 -8.46 17.04
C ALA A 264 -15.73 -7.38 17.75
N LEU A 265 -16.61 -7.80 18.67
CA LEU A 265 -17.43 -6.88 19.47
C LEU A 265 -16.59 -6.02 20.42
N ALA A 266 -15.54 -6.59 21.03
CA ALA A 266 -14.60 -5.85 21.86
C ALA A 266 -13.87 -4.79 21.05
N ALA A 267 -13.39 -5.13 19.85
CA ALA A 267 -12.75 -4.19 18.94
C ALA A 267 -13.70 -3.03 18.55
N LEU A 268 -14.95 -3.33 18.16
CA LEU A 268 -15.95 -2.31 17.85
C LEU A 268 -16.28 -1.41 19.06
N SER A 269 -16.37 -1.99 20.25
CA SER A 269 -16.62 -1.24 21.49
C SER A 269 -15.46 -0.29 21.83
N GLN A 270 -14.22 -0.72 21.59
CA GLN A 270 -13.04 0.12 21.75
C GLN A 270 -13.05 1.28 20.74
N ARG A 271 -13.28 0.99 19.45
CA ARG A 271 -13.37 2.02 18.40
C ARG A 271 -14.47 3.06 18.67
N LEU A 272 -15.62 2.64 19.24
CA LEU A 272 -16.66 3.56 19.68
C LEU A 272 -16.17 4.52 20.78
N SER A 273 -15.43 3.98 21.75
CA SER A 273 -14.86 4.76 22.85
C SER A 273 -13.80 5.75 22.35
N ASP A 274 -12.93 5.30 21.44
CA ASP A 274 -11.86 6.12 20.86
C ASP A 274 -12.43 7.20 19.92
N CYS A 275 -13.43 6.86 19.10
CA CYS A 275 -14.15 7.84 18.30
C CYS A 275 -14.78 8.93 19.17
N ARG A 276 -15.50 8.54 20.23
CA ARG A 276 -16.09 9.50 21.18
C ARG A 276 -15.03 10.41 21.79
N THR A 277 -13.86 9.86 22.13
CA THR A 277 -12.73 10.62 22.67
C THR A 277 -12.19 11.61 21.64
N ALA A 278 -11.99 11.16 20.40
CA ALA A 278 -11.50 12.00 19.31
C ALA A 278 -12.46 13.14 18.93
N LEU A 279 -13.78 12.88 18.96
CA LEU A 279 -14.81 13.88 18.68
C LEU A 279 -15.00 14.90 19.81
N GLY A 280 -14.74 14.52 21.06
CA GLY A 280 -14.89 15.42 22.22
C GLY A 280 -16.32 15.93 22.42
N LYS A 281 -16.47 17.15 22.98
CA LYS A 281 -17.76 17.71 23.46
C LYS A 281 -18.54 18.59 22.45
N ARG A 282 -18.39 18.38 21.13
CA ARG A 282 -19.07 19.06 19.99
C ARG A 282 -18.54 20.45 19.57
N ILE A 283 -18.13 20.55 18.29
CA ILE A 283 -18.50 21.42 17.16
C ILE A 283 -17.62 20.94 15.98
N ASN A 284 -18.15 20.85 14.75
CA ASN A 284 -17.45 20.34 13.54
C ASN A 284 -16.98 18.86 13.59
N ALA A 285 -17.92 17.92 13.80
CA ALA A 285 -17.61 16.50 13.70
C ALA A 285 -17.09 16.10 12.31
N ALA A 286 -17.62 16.70 11.24
CA ALA A 286 -17.22 16.41 9.85
C ALA A 286 -15.74 16.71 9.59
N GLY A 287 -15.21 17.85 10.04
CA GLY A 287 -13.79 18.15 9.90
C GLY A 287 -12.90 17.23 10.72
N ARG A 288 -13.34 16.83 11.92
CA ARG A 288 -12.54 15.95 12.81
C ARG A 288 -12.45 14.52 12.32
N ILE A 289 -13.52 13.97 11.74
CA ILE A 289 -13.48 12.61 11.20
C ILE A 289 -12.59 12.49 9.96
N SER A 290 -12.19 13.61 9.35
CA SER A 290 -11.31 13.60 8.17
C SER A 290 -9.82 13.63 8.51
N GLU A 291 -9.44 13.66 9.79
CA GLU A 291 -8.04 13.76 10.21
C GLU A 291 -7.68 12.87 11.41
N GLY A 292 -6.40 12.47 11.47
CA GLY A 292 -5.85 11.75 12.63
C GLY A 292 -6.51 10.40 12.89
N PRO A 293 -6.47 9.89 14.14
CA PRO A 293 -7.04 8.59 14.50
C PRO A 293 -8.56 8.48 14.27
N ALA A 294 -9.27 9.61 14.29
CA ALA A 294 -10.73 9.65 14.10
C ALA A 294 -11.16 9.11 12.73
N VAL A 295 -10.30 9.23 11.71
CA VAL A 295 -10.50 8.65 10.38
C VAL A 295 -10.83 7.16 10.48
N TYR A 296 -10.05 6.42 11.26
CA TYR A 296 -10.20 4.99 11.46
C TYR A 296 -11.31 4.69 12.46
N ASP A 297 -11.25 5.30 13.65
CA ASP A 297 -12.15 4.96 14.76
C ASP A 297 -13.59 5.35 14.46
N CYS A 298 -13.82 6.60 14.06
CA CYS A 298 -15.16 7.06 13.74
C CYS A 298 -15.66 6.51 12.42
N GLY A 299 -14.78 6.36 11.41
CA GLY A 299 -15.14 5.73 10.16
C GLY A 299 -15.63 4.29 10.38
N THR A 300 -14.93 3.49 11.18
CA THR A 300 -15.37 2.12 11.55
C THR A 300 -16.73 2.11 12.22
N VAL A 301 -16.96 3.02 13.18
CA VAL A 301 -18.23 3.12 13.90
C VAL A 301 -19.38 3.50 12.97
N ILE A 302 -19.15 4.43 12.04
CA ILE A 302 -20.16 4.82 11.04
C ILE A 302 -20.54 3.61 10.19
N GLN A 303 -19.56 2.87 9.67
CA GLN A 303 -19.79 1.66 8.86
C GLN A 303 -20.57 0.60 9.65
N TRP A 304 -20.23 0.41 10.92
CA TRP A 304 -20.93 -0.53 11.80
C TRP A 304 -22.38 -0.13 12.06
N LEU A 305 -22.65 1.15 12.35
CA LEU A 305 -24.02 1.65 12.53
C LEU A 305 -24.84 1.46 11.24
N THR A 306 -24.23 1.73 10.09
CA THR A 306 -24.85 1.48 8.77
C THR A 306 -25.15 -0.01 8.56
N ASP A 307 -24.21 -0.90 8.86
CA ASP A 307 -24.42 -2.36 8.76
C ASP A 307 -25.60 -2.82 9.62
N MET A 308 -25.66 -2.35 10.88
CA MET A 308 -26.76 -2.67 11.79
C MET A 308 -28.10 -2.18 11.25
N GLU A 309 -28.17 -0.94 10.74
CA GLU A 309 -29.41 -0.38 10.22
C GLU A 309 -29.88 -1.11 8.95
N MET A 310 -28.95 -1.48 8.07
CA MET A 310 -29.28 -2.26 6.86
C MET A 310 -29.87 -3.63 7.21
N ARG A 311 -29.27 -4.33 8.19
CA ARG A 311 -29.74 -5.65 8.63
C ARG A 311 -31.10 -5.65 9.32
N ARG A 312 -31.61 -4.50 9.73
CA ARG A 312 -32.96 -4.37 10.32
C ARG A 312 -34.06 -4.34 9.26
N ARG A 313 -33.72 -4.14 7.98
CA ARG A 313 -34.70 -4.09 6.90
C ARG A 313 -35.21 -5.52 6.62
N PRO A 314 -36.54 -5.75 6.67
CA PRO A 314 -37.12 -7.10 6.56
C PRO A 314 -36.77 -7.84 5.27
N ASP A 315 -36.45 -7.08 4.22
CA ASP A 315 -36.40 -7.59 2.84
C ASP A 315 -34.96 -7.83 2.35
N THR A 316 -33.94 -7.60 3.18
CA THR A 316 -32.54 -7.77 2.78
C THR A 316 -31.69 -8.35 3.91
N SER A 317 -31.09 -9.53 3.69
CA SER A 317 -29.95 -10.02 4.50
C SER A 317 -28.64 -9.27 4.22
N ALA A 318 -28.71 -8.20 3.43
CA ALA A 318 -27.60 -7.40 2.96
C ALA A 318 -27.08 -6.49 4.08
N GLY A 319 -25.87 -6.76 4.56
CA GLY A 319 -25.09 -5.84 5.39
C GLY A 319 -24.29 -4.83 4.57
N VAL A 320 -23.48 -4.00 5.22
CA VAL A 320 -22.65 -2.96 4.58
C VAL A 320 -21.63 -3.53 3.60
N VAL A 321 -21.22 -4.80 3.76
CA VAL A 321 -20.39 -5.48 2.75
C VAL A 321 -21.11 -5.52 1.40
N HIS A 322 -22.43 -5.74 1.36
CA HIS A 322 -23.17 -5.72 0.10
C HIS A 322 -23.33 -4.30 -0.44
N LEU A 323 -23.44 -3.30 0.44
CA LEU A 323 -23.42 -1.90 -0.01
C LEU A 323 -22.10 -1.54 -0.72
N TRP A 324 -20.98 -2.03 -0.19
CA TRP A 324 -19.69 -1.89 -0.88
C TRP A 324 -19.66 -2.64 -2.20
N ALA A 325 -20.27 -3.83 -2.28
CA ALA A 325 -20.36 -4.60 -3.52
C ALA A 325 -21.14 -3.86 -4.62
N ASP A 326 -22.15 -3.07 -4.28
CA ASP A 326 -22.90 -2.26 -5.24
C ASP A 326 -22.11 -1.04 -5.77
N LEU A 327 -21.00 -0.68 -5.12
CA LEU A 327 -20.19 0.51 -5.45
C LEU A 327 -18.93 0.19 -6.26
N VAL A 328 -18.53 -1.08 -6.34
CA VAL A 328 -17.27 -1.55 -6.95
C VAL A 328 -17.52 -2.22 -8.29
#